data_AF-A0A953W799-F1
#
_entry.id   AF-A0A953W799-F1
#
_cell.length_a   1.000
_cell.length_b   1.000
_cell.length_c   1.000
_cell.angle_alpha   90.00
_cell.angle_beta   90.00
_cell.angle_gamma   90.00
#
_symmetry.space_group_name_H-M   'P 1'
#
loop_
_entity.id
_entity.type
_entity.pdbx_description
1 polymer ?
#
loop_
_entity_poly.entity_id
_entity_poly.type
_entity_poly.pdbx_seq_one_letter_code
_entity_poly.pdbx_strand_id
1 'polypeptide(L)'
;MVKALFICSQNKLRSPTAEQVFSTYPDIEADSAGLNNDAVTPLSLDQVEWADIILVMEKSHLNRLRGKFKSHLNHHAINRIHPMMV
;
A
#
# COMPACT_ATOMS: atom_id res chain seq x y z
N MET A 1 7.39 -15.54 3.36
CA MET A 1 7.66 -14.21 2.81
C MET A 1 6.50 -13.30 3.18
N VAL A 2 6.79 -12.07 3.60
CA VAL A 2 5.78 -11.07 3.99
C VAL A 2 5.37 -10.27 2.77
N LYS A 3 4.08 -10.18 2.50
CA LYS A 3 3.52 -9.42 1.37
C LYS A 3 3.15 -8.00 1.80
N ALA A 4 3.95 -7.03 1.39
CA ALA A 4 3.82 -5.63 1.77
C ALA A 4 3.26 -4.78 0.65
N LEU A 5 2.09 -4.17 0.88
CA LEU A 5 1.43 -3.29 -0.07
C LEU A 5 1.58 -1.82 0.33
N PHE A 6 2.25 -1.04 -0.51
CA PHE A 6 2.49 0.39 -0.28
C PHE A 6 1.47 1.26 -1.00
N ILE A 7 0.81 2.15 -0.26
CA ILE A 7 -0.30 2.95 -0.76
C ILE A 7 -0.02 4.45 -0.65
N CYS A 8 -0.18 5.16 -1.77
CA CYS A 8 -0.26 6.62 -1.79
C CYS A 8 -1.48 7.11 -2.62
N SER A 9 -1.51 8.39 -3.02
CA SER A 9 -2.62 8.92 -3.82
C SER A 9 -2.59 8.47 -5.28
N GLN A 10 -1.48 8.75 -6.00
CA GLN A 10 -1.39 8.61 -7.46
C GLN A 10 -0.47 7.48 -7.93
N ASN A 11 0.25 6.81 -7.02
CA ASN A 11 1.27 5.79 -7.37
C ASN A 11 2.35 6.32 -8.35
N LYS A 12 2.92 7.50 -8.08
CA LYS A 12 3.93 8.13 -8.96
C LYS A 12 5.34 8.23 -8.40
N LEU A 13 5.47 8.29 -7.07
CA LEU A 13 6.75 8.55 -6.40
C LEU A 13 6.85 7.73 -5.11
N ARG A 14 6.18 8.17 -4.05
CA ARG A 14 6.35 7.57 -2.71
C ARG A 14 6.12 6.07 -2.65
N SER A 15 4.99 5.58 -3.19
CA SER A 15 4.68 4.15 -3.10
C SER A 15 5.49 3.28 -4.07
N PRO A 16 5.76 3.69 -5.34
CA PRO A 16 6.73 2.97 -6.18
C PRO A 16 8.15 2.94 -5.62
N THR A 17 8.63 4.03 -5.01
CA THR A 17 9.94 4.05 -4.36
C THR A 17 10.00 3.06 -3.19
N ALA A 18 8.93 2.98 -2.40
CA ALA A 18 8.80 1.98 -1.35
C ALA A 18 8.91 0.55 -1.90
N GLU A 19 8.13 0.24 -2.92
CA GLU A 19 8.17 -1.07 -3.58
C GLU A 19 9.57 -1.43 -4.07
N GLN A 20 10.25 -0.49 -4.75
CA GLN A 20 11.61 -0.69 -5.24
C GLN A 20 12.62 -0.93 -4.13
N VAL A 21 12.51 -0.22 -3.00
CA VAL A 21 13.42 -0.40 -1.87
C VAL A 21 13.14 -1.72 -1.16
N PHE A 22 11.87 -1.99 -0.85
CA PHE A 22 11.48 -3.15 -0.04
C PHE A 22 11.53 -4.47 -0.80
N SER A 23 11.40 -4.48 -2.13
CA SER A 23 11.61 -5.67 -2.98
C SER A 23 13.06 -6.17 -3.00
N THR A 24 14.02 -5.38 -2.50
CA THR A 24 15.42 -5.82 -2.36
C THR A 24 15.66 -6.74 -1.15
N TYR A 25 14.71 -6.82 -0.22
CA TYR A 25 14.84 -7.65 0.97
C TYR A 25 14.37 -9.08 0.68
N PRO A 26 15.16 -10.11 1.04
CA PRO A 26 14.91 -11.49 0.60
C PRO A 26 13.61 -12.10 1.14
N ASP A 27 13.07 -11.58 2.25
CA ASP A 27 11.87 -12.11 2.91
C ASP A 27 10.60 -11.29 2.62
N ILE A 28 10.67 -10.29 1.72
CA ILE A 28 9.58 -9.36 1.42
C ILE A 28 9.18 -9.47 -0.05
N GLU A 29 7.90 -9.74 -0.28
CA GLU A 29 7.25 -9.48 -1.56
C GLU A 29 6.58 -8.11 -1.47
N ALA A 30 7.01 -7.15 -2.30
CA ALA A 30 6.50 -5.78 -2.26
C ALA A 30 5.66 -5.47 -3.50
N ASP A 31 4.58 -4.72 -3.29
CA ASP A 31 3.72 -4.18 -4.36
C ASP A 31 3.28 -2.75 -3.98
N SER A 32 2.84 -1.95 -4.94
CA SER A 32 2.34 -0.61 -4.68
C SER A 32 1.14 -0.19 -5.53
N ALA A 33 0.31 0.69 -4.95
CA ALA A 33 -0.88 1.20 -5.61
C ALA A 33 -1.29 2.61 -5.14
N GLY A 34 -2.22 3.21 -5.88
CA GLY A 34 -2.78 4.53 -5.62
C GLY A 34 -4.28 4.48 -5.33
N LEU A 35 -4.75 5.26 -4.36
CA LEU A 35 -6.16 5.32 -3.99
C LEU A 35 -7.04 6.17 -4.92
N ASN A 36 -6.42 7.00 -5.75
CA ASN A 36 -7.15 7.75 -6.76
C ASN A 36 -7.48 6.88 -7.97
N ASN A 37 -8.58 7.22 -8.65
CA ASN A 37 -8.95 6.55 -9.89
C ASN A 37 -8.01 6.92 -11.06
N ASP A 38 -7.30 8.05 -10.96
CA ASP A 38 -6.27 8.52 -11.91
C ASP A 38 -4.85 8.12 -11.50
N ALA A 39 -4.70 7.20 -10.54
CA ALA A 39 -3.40 6.65 -10.20
C ALA A 39 -2.81 5.87 -11.37
N VAL A 40 -1.46 5.82 -11.46
CA VAL A 40 -0.75 5.02 -12.47
C VAL A 40 -1.15 3.55 -12.34
N THR A 41 -1.10 3.05 -11.11
CA THR A 41 -1.66 1.75 -10.72
C THR A 41 -2.74 1.99 -9.67
N PRO A 42 -4.02 2.05 -10.05
CA PRO A 42 -5.13 2.16 -9.09
C PRO A 42 -5.22 0.92 -8.21
N LEU A 43 -5.51 1.12 -6.92
CA LEU A 43 -5.67 0.02 -5.97
C LEU A 43 -6.83 -0.89 -6.39
N SER A 44 -6.50 -2.16 -6.61
CA SER A 44 -7.46 -3.23 -6.89
C SER A 44 -7.82 -4.03 -5.64
N LEU A 45 -8.92 -4.80 -5.71
CA LEU A 45 -9.31 -5.70 -4.63
C LEU A 45 -8.28 -6.82 -4.45
N ASP A 46 -7.79 -7.40 -5.55
CA ASP A 46 -6.83 -8.50 -5.55
C ASP A 46 -5.55 -8.12 -4.79
N GLN A 47 -5.06 -6.88 -4.94
CA GLN A 47 -3.91 -6.39 -4.18
C GLN A 47 -4.20 -6.30 -2.68
N VAL A 48 -5.41 -5.87 -2.30
CA VAL A 48 -5.81 -5.80 -0.89
C VAL A 48 -5.89 -7.18 -0.26
N GLU A 49 -6.43 -8.17 -0.98
CA GLU A 49 -6.54 -9.55 -0.50
C GLU A 49 -5.22 -10.31 -0.51
N TRP A 50 -4.30 -9.92 -1.40
CA TRP A 50 -2.97 -10.52 -1.48
C TRP A 50 -2.06 -10.10 -0.32
N ALA A 51 -2.17 -8.86 0.15
CA ALA A 51 -1.24 -8.26 1.10
C ALA A 51 -1.37 -8.83 2.53
N ASP A 52 -0.27 -9.13 3.21
CA ASP A 52 -0.29 -9.42 4.65
C ASP A 52 -0.33 -8.11 5.46
N ILE A 53 0.40 -7.10 4.96
CA ILE A 53 0.53 -5.78 5.56
C ILE A 53 0.28 -4.68 4.54
N ILE A 54 -0.53 -3.69 4.92
CA ILE A 54 -0.80 -2.50 4.09
C ILE A 54 -0.18 -1.28 4.75
N LEU A 55 0.67 -0.60 4.00
CA LEU A 55 1.49 0.52 4.44
C LEU A 55 1.05 1.80 3.72
N VAL A 56 0.48 2.74 4.48
CA VAL A 56 -0.07 3.99 3.93
C VAL A 56 0.81 5.18 4.30
N MET A 57 1.02 6.09 3.35
CA MET A 57 1.93 7.24 3.54
C MET A 57 1.37 8.30 4.48
N GLU A 58 0.05 8.51 4.46
CA GLU A 58 -0.61 9.55 5.23
C GLU A 58 -1.88 9.04 5.92
N LYS A 59 -2.31 9.74 6.96
CA LYS A 59 -3.59 9.46 7.63
C LYS A 59 -4.78 9.63 6.67
N SER A 60 -4.67 10.55 5.72
CA SER A 60 -5.66 10.77 4.65
C SER A 60 -5.83 9.52 3.79
N HIS A 61 -4.75 8.81 3.45
CA HIS A 61 -4.78 7.55 2.72
C HIS A 61 -5.45 6.45 3.53
N LEU A 62 -5.14 6.32 4.82
CA LEU A 62 -5.80 5.35 5.71
C LEU A 62 -7.32 5.52 5.71
N ASN A 63 -7.80 6.76 5.86
CA ASN A 63 -9.22 7.06 5.89
C ASN A 63 -9.89 6.70 4.56
N ARG A 64 -9.24 7.01 3.43
CA ARG A 64 -9.75 6.69 2.08
C ARG A 64 -9.75 5.19 1.81
N LEU A 65 -8.68 4.48 2.20
CA LEU A 65 -8.57 3.02 2.12
C LEU A 65 -9.70 2.36 2.90
N ARG A 66 -9.90 2.74 4.17
CA ARG A 66 -10.99 2.24 5.01
C ARG A 66 -12.37 2.59 4.47
N GLY A 67 -12.54 3.75 3.83
CA GLY A 67 -13.80 4.13 3.20
C GLY A 67 -14.15 3.27 1.99
N LYS A 68 -13.17 2.94 1.14
CA LYS A 68 -13.38 2.19 -0.10
C LYS A 68 -13.38 0.66 0.09
N PHE A 69 -12.54 0.14 0.99
CA PHE A 69 -12.26 -1.30 1.08
C PHE A 69 -12.62 -1.92 2.44
N LYS A 70 -13.43 -1.25 3.26
CA LYS A 70 -13.73 -1.66 4.65
C LYS A 70 -13.96 -3.16 4.85
N SER A 71 -14.80 -3.77 4.01
CA SER A 71 -15.18 -5.19 4.10
C SER A 71 -14.02 -6.16 3.86
N HIS A 72 -12.98 -5.72 3.15
CA HIS A 72 -11.82 -6.53 2.75
C HIS A 72 -10.58 -6.26 3.61
N LEU A 73 -10.69 -5.40 4.63
CA LEU A 73 -9.58 -5.03 5.52
C LEU A 73 -9.58 -5.78 6.86
N ASN A 74 -10.56 -6.64 7.10
CA ASN A 74 -10.79 -7.22 8.43
C ASN A 74 -9.63 -8.06 8.97
N HIS A 75 -8.77 -8.59 8.11
CA HIS A 75 -7.66 -9.47 8.49
C HIS A 75 -6.27 -8.85 8.28
N HIS A 76 -6.19 -7.58 7.87
CA HIS A 76 -4.94 -6.94 7.46
C HIS A 76 -4.35 -6.05 8.56
N ALA A 77 -3.04 -6.18 8.79
CA ALA A 77 -2.29 -5.20 9.57
C ALA A 77 -2.12 -3.92 8.74
N ILE A 78 -2.72 -2.81 9.18
CA ILE A 78 -2.62 -1.53 8.47
C ILE A 78 -1.78 -0.56 9.28
N ASN A 79 -0.58 -0.28 8.78
CA ASN A 79 0.40 0.58 9.43
C ASN A 79 0.65 1.84 8.61
N ARG A 80 0.96 2.92 9.32
CA ARG A 80 1.35 4.19 8.69
C ARG A 80 2.86 4.25 8.66
N ILE A 81 3.44 4.51 7.50
CA ILE A 81 4.89 4.61 7.33
C ILE A 81 5.33 6.05 7.59
N HIS A 82 6.44 6.22 8.29
CA HIS A 82 7.03 7.53 8.46
C HIS A 82 7.61 7.99 7.11
N PRO A 83 7.45 9.25 6.69
CA PRO A 83 7.96 9.76 5.41
C PRO A 83 9.49 9.73 5.26
N MET A 84 10.23 9.21 6.24
CA MET A 84 11.69 8.99 6.15
C MET A 84 12.06 7.57 5.72
N MET A 85 11.10 6.65 5.58
CA MET A 85 11.36 5.26 5.19
C MET A 85 11.41 5.03 3.67
N VAL A 86 11.15 6.05 2.84
CA VAL A 86 11.14 6.00 1.37
C VAL A 86 11.58 7.31 0.74
#